data_AF-A0A1R2CL17-F1
#
_entry.id   AF-A0A1R2CL17-F1
#
_cell.length_a   1.000
_cell.length_b   1.000
_cell.length_c   1.000
_cell.angle_alpha   90.00
_cell.angle_beta   90.00
_cell.angle_gamma   90.00
#
_symmetry.space_group_name_H-M   'P 1'
#
loop_
_entity.id
_entity.type
_entity.pdbx_description
1 polymer ?
#
loop_
_entity_poly.entity_id
_entity_poly.type
_entity_poly.pdbx_seq_one_letter_code
_entity_poly.pdbx_strand_id
1 'polypeptide(L)'
;MGCLPEDYALKLIDQEMMLENNCRMSVLNGLVELYRIGIEYYEDIKDLKYLEMQKRLQKILIRPQVLQIMIEENFKYKNTESKTRTKSINLTPSVQEKKQRFEKNKKELNMKLEDTNAYQIANKEKTATKTVENQIEKTEFVINKAKEDLKSQDLTLEKRIMQRKKMINVSVEDESGLNIIKEHSADLGVYEDKWAGLDIEKTVELEKVIEGIIEESFREKTEKVSEIKVKYETQINEFAGYGKMYTSIINDIKNKMQEEIDEVVQDLELRRKIALADAKAQYKVFL
;
A
#
# COMPACT_ATOMS: atom_id res chain seq x y z
N MET A 1 -39.37 -6.23 5.57
CA MET A 1 -38.36 -5.15 5.56
C MET A 1 -38.38 -4.51 6.93
N GLY A 2 -37.36 -4.76 7.75
CA GLY A 2 -37.27 -4.12 9.06
C GLY A 2 -36.75 -2.70 8.90
N CYS A 3 -37.47 -1.70 9.38
CA CYS A 3 -36.90 -0.35 9.52
C CYS A 3 -35.95 -0.35 10.72
N LEU A 4 -34.82 0.35 10.61
CA LEU A 4 -33.96 0.63 11.77
C LEU A 4 -34.74 1.46 12.80
N PRO A 5 -34.58 1.18 14.11
CA PRO A 5 -35.11 2.05 15.16
C PRO A 5 -34.59 3.48 14.99
N GLU A 6 -35.45 4.48 15.19
CA GLU A 6 -35.07 5.91 15.00
C GLU A 6 -33.88 6.31 15.89
N ASP A 7 -33.77 5.72 17.09
CA ASP A 7 -32.68 5.98 18.04
C ASP A 7 -31.40 5.15 17.77
N TYR A 8 -31.34 4.36 16.70
CA TYR A 8 -30.25 3.42 16.47
C TYR A 8 -28.88 4.11 16.45
N ALA A 9 -28.77 5.19 15.64
CA ALA A 9 -27.52 5.91 15.48
C ALA A 9 -27.04 6.52 16.80
N LEU A 10 -27.97 7.07 17.59
CA LEU A 10 -27.67 7.67 18.89
C LEU A 10 -27.19 6.61 19.89
N LYS A 11 -27.91 5.49 19.98
CA LYS A 11 -27.54 4.37 20.87
C LYS A 11 -26.18 3.76 20.51
N LEU A 12 -25.87 3.65 19.22
CA LEU A 12 -24.58 3.14 18.76
C LEU A 12 -23.44 4.06 19.23
N ILE A 13 -23.59 5.38 19.03
CA ILE A 13 -22.58 6.37 19.44
C ILE A 13 -22.43 6.38 20.97
N ASP A 14 -23.53 6.39 21.71
CA ASP A 14 -23.50 6.38 23.17
C ASP A 14 -22.77 5.14 23.71
N GLN A 15 -23.01 3.97 23.12
CA GLN A 15 -22.32 2.74 23.53
C GLN A 15 -20.84 2.71 23.14
N GLU A 16 -20.46 3.31 22.02
CA GLU A 16 -19.05 3.48 21.67
C GLU A 16 -18.33 4.40 22.67
N MET A 17 -18.94 5.54 23.03
CA MET A 17 -18.40 6.43 24.05
C MET A 17 -18.31 5.74 25.42
N MET A 18 -19.31 4.95 25.79
CA MET A 18 -19.27 4.19 27.04
C MET A 18 -18.15 3.15 27.03
N LEU A 19 -17.91 2.46 25.90
CA LEU A 19 -16.84 1.48 25.78
C LEU A 19 -15.46 2.13 25.88
N GLU A 20 -15.29 3.34 25.34
CA GLU A 20 -14.03 4.09 25.41
C GLU A 20 -13.72 4.60 26.82
N ASN A 21 -14.74 5.02 27.56
CA ASN A 21 -14.58 5.50 28.93
C ASN A 21 -14.48 4.37 29.96
N ASN A 22 -15.31 3.34 29.83
CA ASN A 22 -15.44 2.25 30.80
C ASN A 22 -15.72 0.94 30.08
N CYS A 23 -14.65 0.23 29.73
CA CYS A 23 -14.75 -1.04 29.03
C CYS A 23 -15.37 -2.11 29.96
N ARG A 24 -16.65 -2.44 29.76
CA ARG A 24 -17.41 -3.46 30.49
C ARG A 24 -18.02 -4.46 29.50
N MET A 25 -18.10 -5.73 29.88
CA MET A 25 -18.64 -6.77 28.97
C MET A 25 -20.10 -6.52 28.57
N SER A 26 -20.93 -5.99 29.48
CA SER A 26 -22.32 -5.68 29.17
C SER A 26 -22.46 -4.63 28.06
N VAL A 27 -21.57 -3.63 28.06
CA VAL A 27 -21.52 -2.58 27.02
C VAL A 27 -21.00 -3.16 25.72
N LEU A 28 -19.96 -3.99 25.77
CA LEU A 28 -19.43 -4.68 24.59
C LEU A 28 -20.50 -5.54 23.90
N ASN A 29 -21.23 -6.36 24.66
CA ASN A 29 -22.27 -7.23 24.11
C ASN A 29 -23.42 -6.41 23.49
N GLY A 30 -23.83 -5.33 24.16
CA GLY A 30 -24.80 -4.39 23.59
C GLY A 30 -24.31 -3.78 22.27
N LEU A 31 -23.03 -3.41 22.21
CA LEU A 31 -22.46 -2.75 21.05
C LEU A 31 -22.34 -3.71 19.87
N VAL A 32 -21.92 -4.95 20.13
CA VAL A 32 -21.89 -6.03 19.13
C VAL A 32 -23.28 -6.27 18.56
N GLU A 33 -24.31 -6.30 19.40
CA GLU A 33 -25.70 -6.51 18.94
C GLU A 33 -26.21 -5.32 18.10
N LEU A 34 -25.90 -4.08 18.51
CA LEU A 34 -26.21 -2.91 17.69
C LEU A 34 -25.50 -2.98 16.33
N TYR A 35 -24.21 -3.30 16.30
CA TYR A 35 -23.47 -3.46 15.04
C TYR A 35 -24.06 -4.56 14.16
N ARG A 36 -24.46 -5.68 14.74
CA ARG A 36 -25.11 -6.78 14.04
C ARG A 36 -26.41 -6.33 13.37
N ILE A 37 -27.31 -5.65 14.10
CA ILE A 37 -28.56 -5.11 13.56
C ILE A 37 -28.28 -4.13 12.41
N GLY A 38 -27.27 -3.27 12.56
CA GLY A 38 -26.87 -2.34 11.50
C GLY A 38 -26.37 -3.04 10.25
N ILE A 39 -25.48 -4.04 10.43
CA ILE A 39 -24.93 -4.82 9.31
C ILE A 39 -26.04 -5.56 8.57
N GLU A 40 -26.93 -6.26 9.28
CA GLU A 40 -28.07 -6.97 8.69
C GLU A 40 -28.95 -6.00 7.87
N TYR A 41 -29.28 -4.83 8.43
CA TYR A 41 -30.08 -3.83 7.73
C TYR A 41 -29.39 -3.28 6.46
N TYR A 42 -28.13 -2.85 6.56
CA TYR A 42 -27.40 -2.26 5.43
C TYR A 42 -27.08 -3.30 4.34
N GLU A 43 -26.92 -4.58 4.72
CA GLU A 43 -26.73 -5.70 3.79
C GLU A 43 -28.01 -6.05 3.03
N ASP A 44 -29.17 -5.97 3.68
CA ASP A 44 -30.48 -6.16 3.07
C ASP A 44 -30.78 -5.11 2.00
N ILE A 45 -30.44 -3.84 2.26
CA ILE A 45 -30.60 -2.75 1.28
C ILE A 45 -29.46 -2.64 0.27
N LYS A 46 -28.45 -3.53 0.35
CA LYS A 46 -27.27 -3.57 -0.52
C LYS A 46 -26.44 -2.26 -0.53
N ASP A 47 -26.41 -1.55 0.59
CA ASP A 47 -25.60 -0.34 0.78
C ASP A 47 -24.21 -0.74 1.30
N LEU A 48 -23.13 -0.28 0.64
CA LEU A 48 -21.74 -0.56 1.02
C LEU A 48 -21.39 -0.20 2.47
N LYS A 49 -22.21 0.61 3.16
CA LYS A 49 -22.07 0.91 4.59
C LYS A 49 -21.98 -0.33 5.49
N TYR A 50 -22.58 -1.47 5.12
CA TYR A 50 -22.43 -2.70 5.93
C TYR A 50 -20.96 -3.13 6.06
N LEU A 51 -20.14 -2.92 5.02
CA LEU A 51 -18.69 -3.22 5.05
C LEU A 51 -17.94 -2.30 6.00
N GLU A 52 -18.33 -1.03 6.08
CA GLU A 52 -17.74 -0.08 7.02
C GLU A 52 -18.07 -0.47 8.46
N MET A 53 -19.32 -0.87 8.71
CA MET A 53 -19.76 -1.35 10.02
C MET A 53 -19.04 -2.63 10.44
N GLN A 54 -18.88 -3.60 9.52
CA GLN A 54 -18.08 -4.81 9.76
C GLN A 54 -16.63 -4.48 10.14
N LYS A 55 -15.98 -3.59 9.38
CA LYS A 55 -14.60 -3.15 9.67
C LYS A 55 -14.50 -2.44 11.02
N ARG A 56 -15.48 -1.61 11.36
CA ARG A 56 -15.51 -0.87 12.63
C ARG A 56 -15.70 -1.81 13.82
N LEU A 57 -16.63 -2.77 13.72
CA LEU A 57 -16.81 -3.83 14.70
C LEU A 57 -15.53 -4.65 14.90
N GLN A 58 -14.89 -5.09 13.82
CA GLN A 58 -13.63 -5.84 13.89
C GLN A 58 -12.52 -5.05 14.59
N LYS A 59 -12.37 -3.75 14.28
CA LYS A 59 -11.41 -2.88 14.96
C LYS A 59 -11.67 -2.78 16.47
N ILE A 60 -12.93 -2.73 16.89
CA ILE A 60 -13.32 -2.69 18.31
C ILE A 60 -12.93 -4.01 19.01
N LEU A 61 -13.22 -5.16 18.40
CA LEU A 61 -12.94 -6.48 18.98
C LEU A 61 -11.43 -6.77 19.13
N ILE A 62 -10.59 -6.15 18.30
CA ILE A 62 -9.13 -6.30 18.36
C ILE A 62 -8.49 -5.36 19.40
N ARG A 63 -9.23 -4.40 19.98
CA ARG A 63 -8.67 -3.49 20.99
C ARG A 63 -8.15 -4.29 22.20
N PRO A 64 -6.93 -4.03 22.70
CA PRO A 64 -6.33 -4.79 23.80
C PRO A 64 -7.20 -4.86 25.06
N GLN A 65 -7.87 -3.76 25.40
CA GLN A 65 -8.77 -3.66 26.56
C GLN A 65 -9.98 -4.60 26.43
N VAL A 66 -10.54 -4.70 25.22
CA VAL A 66 -11.67 -5.58 24.90
C VAL A 66 -11.24 -7.05 24.98
N LEU A 67 -10.08 -7.38 24.39
CA LEU A 67 -9.51 -8.73 24.46
C LEU A 67 -9.28 -9.17 25.91
N GLN A 68 -8.77 -8.28 26.77
CA GLN A 68 -8.55 -8.59 28.17
C GLN A 68 -9.86 -8.97 28.89
N ILE A 69 -10.94 -8.23 28.67
CA ILE A 69 -12.25 -8.52 29.27
C ILE A 69 -12.81 -9.85 28.78
N MET A 70 -12.70 -10.13 27.47
CA MET A 70 -13.13 -11.40 26.91
C MET A 70 -12.36 -12.59 27.49
N ILE A 71 -11.06 -12.42 27.76
CA ILE A 71 -10.23 -13.44 28.41
C ILE A 71 -10.66 -13.64 29.87
N GLU A 72 -10.85 -12.55 30.63
CA GLU A 72 -11.27 -12.59 32.04
C GLU A 72 -12.63 -13.28 32.24
N GLU A 73 -13.60 -13.02 31.37
CA GLU A 73 -14.89 -13.72 31.42
C GLU A 73 -14.76 -15.22 31.15
N ASN A 74 -13.97 -15.60 30.14
CA ASN A 74 -13.74 -17.02 29.84
C ASN A 74 -13.09 -17.77 31.03
N PHE A 75 -12.27 -17.10 31.83
CA PHE A 75 -11.71 -17.68 33.05
C PHE A 75 -12.74 -17.85 34.18
N LYS A 76 -13.73 -16.96 34.29
CA LYS A 76 -14.81 -17.09 35.30
C LYS A 76 -15.66 -18.33 35.06
N TYR A 77 -16.01 -18.65 33.81
CA TYR A 77 -16.81 -19.84 33.50
C TYR A 77 -16.08 -21.15 33.83
N LYS A 78 -14.79 -21.26 33.52
CA LYS A 78 -13.99 -22.48 33.79
C LYS A 78 -13.84 -22.81 35.29
N ASN A 79 -13.76 -21.79 36.14
CA ASN A 79 -13.62 -21.99 37.60
C ASN A 79 -14.95 -22.33 38.29
N THR A 80 -16.09 -22.05 37.65
CA THR A 80 -17.41 -22.29 38.25
C THR A 80 -17.86 -23.74 38.05
N GLU A 81 -17.44 -24.39 36.96
CA GLU A 81 -17.77 -25.79 36.66
C GLU A 81 -16.98 -26.82 37.50
N SER A 82 -15.90 -26.42 38.16
CA SER A 82 -15.02 -27.34 38.91
C SER A 82 -15.32 -27.45 40.41
N LYS A 83 -16.36 -26.76 40.93
CA LYS A 83 -16.71 -26.80 42.37
C LYS A 83 -17.88 -27.72 42.76
N THR A 84 -18.51 -28.41 41.82
CA THR A 84 -19.57 -29.39 42.13
C THR A 84 -19.11 -30.83 41.89
N ARG A 85 -18.17 -31.32 42.70
CA ARG A 85 -17.99 -32.76 42.94
C ARG A 85 -17.23 -33.01 44.25
N THR A 86 -17.97 -32.95 45.36
CA THR A 86 -17.51 -33.45 46.65
C THR A 86 -18.07 -34.86 46.86
N LYS A 87 -17.21 -35.73 47.42
CA LYS A 87 -17.42 -37.10 47.93
C LYS A 87 -17.28 -38.22 46.88
N SER A 88 -16.14 -38.91 46.89
CA SER A 88 -16.04 -40.22 47.56
C SER A 88 -14.66 -40.88 47.38
N ILE A 89 -14.15 -41.41 48.49
CA ILE A 89 -13.27 -42.59 48.64
C ILE A 89 -11.79 -42.45 48.23
N ASN A 90 -10.98 -42.38 49.28
CA ASN A 90 -9.55 -42.61 49.29
C ASN A 90 -9.24 -44.08 48.91
N LEU A 91 -8.77 -44.31 47.69
CA LEU A 91 -7.77 -45.34 47.42
C LEU A 91 -6.55 -44.61 46.88
N THR A 92 -5.49 -44.55 47.69
CA THR A 92 -4.19 -44.05 47.24
C THR A 92 -3.57 -45.07 46.29
N PRO A 93 -3.46 -44.79 44.98
CA PRO A 93 -2.83 -45.70 44.05
C PRO A 93 -1.32 -45.75 44.33
N SER A 94 -0.77 -46.96 44.19
CA SER A 94 0.66 -47.25 44.36
C SER A 94 1.52 -46.31 43.51
N VAL A 95 2.69 -45.93 44.01
CA VAL A 95 3.63 -45.00 43.36
C VAL A 95 3.98 -45.45 41.92
N GLN A 96 3.98 -46.76 41.66
CA GLN A 96 4.21 -47.31 40.31
C GLN A 96 3.06 -47.03 39.33
N GLU A 97 1.80 -47.10 39.78
CA GLU A 97 0.63 -46.82 38.93
C GLU A 97 0.53 -45.33 38.58
N LYS A 98 0.93 -44.45 39.51
CA LYS A 98 1.03 -43.00 39.24
C LYS A 98 2.05 -42.70 38.16
N LYS A 99 3.21 -43.39 38.17
CA LYS A 99 4.26 -43.20 37.16
C LYS A 99 3.81 -43.68 35.76
N GLN A 100 3.15 -44.84 35.67
CA GLN A 100 2.61 -45.34 34.41
C GLN A 100 1.48 -44.46 33.85
N ARG A 101 0.60 -43.93 34.69
CA ARG A 101 -0.44 -42.98 34.26
C ARG A 101 0.16 -41.67 33.77
N PHE A 102 1.22 -41.18 34.40
CA PHE A 102 1.90 -39.96 33.98
C PHE A 102 2.57 -40.13 32.60
N GLU A 103 3.23 -41.27 32.36
CA GLU A 103 3.82 -41.62 31.06
C GLU A 103 2.75 -41.77 29.95
N LYS A 104 1.63 -42.44 30.23
CA LYS A 104 0.51 -42.54 29.27
C LYS A 104 -0.10 -41.18 28.94
N ASN A 105 -0.38 -40.35 29.95
CA ASN A 105 -0.91 -39.01 29.74
C ASN A 105 0.07 -38.11 28.98
N LYS A 106 1.38 -38.23 29.25
CA LYS A 106 2.41 -37.46 28.54
C LYS A 106 2.45 -37.82 27.05
N LYS A 107 2.36 -39.12 26.70
CA LYS A 107 2.28 -39.56 25.30
C LYS A 107 1.00 -39.10 24.61
N GLU A 108 -0.15 -39.20 25.28
CA GLU A 108 -1.43 -38.74 24.71
C GLU A 108 -1.44 -37.22 24.48
N LEU A 109 -0.86 -36.45 25.40
CA LEU A 109 -0.75 -35.00 25.27
C LEU A 109 0.15 -34.61 24.09
N ASN A 110 1.30 -35.27 23.92
CA ASN A 110 2.20 -35.02 22.78
C ASN A 110 1.51 -35.32 21.44
N MET A 111 0.78 -36.44 21.34
CA MET A 111 0.09 -36.82 20.12
C MET A 111 -1.00 -35.80 19.75
N LYS A 112 -1.78 -35.31 20.73
CA LYS A 112 -2.76 -34.24 20.50
C LYS A 112 -2.10 -32.92 20.11
N LEU A 113 -0.94 -32.58 20.68
CA LEU A 113 -0.20 -31.37 20.33
C LEU A 113 0.31 -31.41 18.88
N GLU A 114 0.79 -32.56 18.40
CA GLU A 114 1.23 -32.76 17.02
C GLU A 114 0.07 -32.62 16.02
N ASP A 115 -1.09 -33.24 16.30
CA ASP A 115 -2.29 -33.13 15.46
C ASP A 115 -2.84 -31.69 15.42
N THR A 116 -2.81 -30.98 16.55
CA THR A 116 -3.29 -29.59 16.60
C THR A 116 -2.35 -28.63 15.86
N ASN A 117 -1.03 -28.87 15.91
CA ASN A 117 -0.05 -28.07 15.18
C ASN A 117 -0.14 -28.31 13.66
N ALA A 118 -0.26 -29.55 13.22
CA ALA A 118 -0.41 -29.87 11.79
C ALA A 118 -1.65 -29.19 11.18
N TYR A 119 -2.78 -29.19 11.91
CA TYR A 119 -4.01 -28.54 11.46
C TYR A 119 -3.91 -27.00 11.45
N GLN A 120 -3.21 -26.40 12.42
CA GLN A 120 -2.99 -24.95 12.45
C GLN A 120 -2.00 -24.48 11.37
N ILE A 121 -0.98 -25.28 11.05
CA ILE A 121 -0.02 -24.97 9.98
C ILE A 121 -0.74 -25.01 8.62
N ALA A 122 -1.53 -26.05 8.35
CA ALA A 122 -2.27 -26.17 7.09
C ALA A 122 -3.34 -25.07 6.88
N ASN A 123 -3.97 -24.58 7.95
CA ASN A 123 -4.94 -23.47 7.85
C ASN A 123 -4.27 -22.08 7.77
N LYS A 124 -3.10 -21.89 8.37
CA LYS A 124 -2.32 -20.65 8.21
C LYS A 124 -1.82 -20.48 6.79
N GLU A 125 -1.37 -21.56 6.14
CA GLU A 125 -0.93 -21.54 4.74
C GLU A 125 -2.07 -21.11 3.81
N LYS A 126 -3.28 -21.67 3.95
CA LYS A 126 -4.45 -21.27 3.16
C LYS A 126 -4.86 -19.79 3.32
N THR A 127 -4.62 -19.22 4.50
CA THR A 127 -4.95 -17.82 4.78
C THR A 127 -3.89 -16.89 4.20
N ALA A 128 -2.62 -17.29 4.25
CA ALA A 128 -1.51 -16.56 3.66
C ALA A 128 -1.61 -16.53 2.12
N THR A 129 -1.87 -17.68 1.48
CA THR A 129 -2.03 -17.75 0.01
C THR A 129 -3.19 -16.89 -0.47
N LYS A 130 -4.35 -16.96 0.19
CA LYS A 130 -5.51 -16.11 -0.15
C LYS A 130 -5.22 -14.61 0.03
N THR A 131 -4.38 -14.24 1.00
CA THR A 131 -3.98 -12.84 1.19
C THR A 131 -3.05 -12.37 0.08
N VAL A 132 -2.13 -13.23 -0.36
CA VAL A 132 -1.21 -12.97 -1.48
C VAL A 132 -1.99 -12.86 -2.80
N GLU A 133 -2.92 -13.79 -3.08
CA GLU A 133 -3.79 -13.75 -4.26
C GLU A 133 -4.58 -12.42 -4.33
N ASN A 134 -5.21 -12.01 -3.22
CA ASN A 134 -5.93 -10.73 -3.16
C ASN A 134 -5.00 -9.51 -3.38
N GLN A 135 -3.73 -9.59 -2.99
CA GLN A 135 -2.77 -8.51 -3.25
C GLN A 135 -2.32 -8.49 -4.71
N ILE A 136 -2.15 -9.66 -5.34
CA ILE A 136 -1.83 -9.79 -6.76
C ILE A 136 -2.94 -9.15 -7.61
N GLU A 137 -4.21 -9.51 -7.36
CA GLU A 137 -5.36 -8.95 -8.09
C GLU A 137 -5.44 -7.41 -7.97
N LYS A 138 -5.22 -6.87 -6.77
CA LYS A 138 -5.19 -5.41 -6.56
C LYS A 138 -4.04 -4.75 -7.29
N THR A 139 -2.87 -5.39 -7.30
CA THR A 139 -1.68 -4.87 -7.96
C THR A 139 -1.88 -4.87 -9.48
N GLU A 140 -2.43 -5.95 -10.05
CA GLU A 140 -2.80 -6.00 -11.47
C GLU A 140 -3.82 -4.93 -11.85
N PHE A 141 -4.84 -4.71 -11.03
CA PHE A 141 -5.83 -3.65 -11.27
C PHE A 141 -5.17 -2.26 -11.33
N VAL A 142 -4.28 -1.95 -10.39
CA VAL A 142 -3.53 -0.68 -10.38
C VAL A 142 -2.62 -0.55 -11.59
N ILE A 143 -1.91 -1.63 -11.98
CA ILE A 143 -1.05 -1.66 -13.16
C ILE A 143 -1.87 -1.41 -14.43
N ASN A 144 -3.02 -2.07 -14.58
CA ASN A 144 -3.86 -1.92 -15.77
C ASN A 144 -4.44 -0.51 -15.86
N LYS A 145 -4.89 0.06 -14.74
CA LYS A 145 -5.34 1.46 -14.69
C LYS A 145 -4.23 2.44 -15.06
N ALA A 146 -3.02 2.24 -14.55
CA ALA A 146 -1.87 3.07 -14.90
C ALA A 146 -1.51 2.98 -16.40
N LYS A 147 -1.61 1.78 -17.00
CA LYS A 147 -1.43 1.60 -18.45
C LYS A 147 -2.47 2.35 -19.27
N GLU A 148 -3.74 2.31 -18.87
CA GLU A 148 -4.81 3.04 -19.54
C GLU A 148 -4.62 4.56 -19.44
N ASP A 149 -4.25 5.05 -18.25
CA ASP A 149 -3.96 6.47 -18.03
C ASP A 149 -2.80 6.95 -18.91
N LEU A 150 -1.69 6.21 -18.97
CA LEU A 150 -0.55 6.54 -19.86
C LEU A 150 -0.97 6.56 -21.33
N LYS A 151 -1.74 5.56 -21.77
CA LYS A 151 -2.23 5.49 -23.15
C LYS A 151 -3.14 6.67 -23.51
N SER A 152 -3.94 7.15 -22.55
CA SER A 152 -4.78 8.34 -22.73
C SER A 152 -3.97 9.64 -22.81
N GLN A 153 -2.87 9.72 -22.04
CA GLN A 153 -1.94 10.85 -22.09
C GLN A 153 -1.21 10.91 -23.43
N ASP A 154 -0.74 9.77 -23.94
CA ASP A 154 -0.08 9.66 -25.25
C ASP A 154 -1.00 10.11 -26.38
N LEU A 155 -2.25 9.63 -26.41
CA LEU A 155 -3.24 10.07 -27.41
C LEU A 155 -3.52 11.58 -27.34
N THR A 156 -3.50 12.15 -26.13
CA THR A 156 -3.68 13.58 -25.93
C THR A 156 -2.48 14.39 -26.41
N LEU A 157 -1.26 13.88 -26.17
CA LEU A 157 -0.02 14.47 -26.63
C LEU A 157 0.06 14.45 -28.17
N GLU A 158 -0.25 13.30 -28.78
CA GLU A 158 -0.25 13.11 -30.22
C GLU A 158 -1.21 14.08 -30.92
N LYS A 159 -2.42 14.27 -30.37
CA LYS A 159 -3.37 15.28 -30.85
C LYS A 159 -2.80 16.70 -30.80
N ARG A 160 -2.12 17.08 -29.71
CA ARG A 160 -1.50 18.41 -29.58
C ARG A 160 -0.36 18.60 -30.58
N ILE A 161 0.46 17.57 -30.79
CA ILE A 161 1.54 17.60 -31.79
C ILE A 161 0.95 17.76 -33.19
N MET A 162 -0.11 17.01 -33.52
CA MET A 162 -0.78 17.10 -34.82
C MET A 162 -1.42 18.48 -35.05
N GLN A 163 -2.04 19.07 -34.03
CA GLN A 163 -2.57 20.43 -34.09
C GLN A 163 -1.47 21.47 -34.35
N ARG A 164 -0.33 21.36 -33.67
CA ARG A 164 0.82 22.25 -33.90
C ARG A 164 1.39 22.10 -35.31
N LYS A 165 1.53 20.86 -35.81
CA LYS A 165 1.97 20.60 -37.19
C LYS A 165 1.02 21.22 -38.23
N LYS A 166 -0.30 21.15 -38.00
CA LYS A 166 -1.28 21.78 -38.88
C LYS A 166 -1.16 23.31 -38.90
N MET A 167 -0.93 23.94 -37.75
CA MET A 167 -0.75 25.40 -37.68
C MET A 167 0.51 25.86 -38.42
N ILE A 168 1.59 25.06 -38.38
CA ILE A 168 2.84 25.39 -39.07
C ILE A 168 2.68 25.27 -40.60
N ASN A 169 1.97 24.26 -41.11
CA ASN A 169 1.82 24.06 -42.56
C ASN A 169 0.84 25.04 -43.24
N VAL A 170 -0.08 25.69 -42.51
CA VAL A 170 -1.07 26.60 -43.11
C VAL A 170 -0.48 27.97 -43.47
N SER A 171 0.73 28.31 -42.98
CA SER A 171 1.35 29.62 -43.26
C SER A 171 2.27 29.68 -44.50
N VAL A 172 2.40 28.61 -45.30
CA VAL A 172 3.44 28.54 -46.34
C VAL A 172 2.92 28.62 -47.79
N GLU A 173 1.62 28.49 -48.06
CA GLU A 173 1.15 28.29 -49.45
C GLU A 173 0.16 29.32 -50.03
N ASP A 174 -0.11 30.47 -49.39
CA ASP A 174 -1.02 31.44 -50.02
C ASP A 174 -0.60 32.92 -49.87
N GLU A 175 0.37 33.33 -50.69
CA GLU A 175 0.69 34.74 -50.95
C GLU A 175 -0.29 35.40 -51.96
N SER A 176 -1.46 34.81 -52.25
CA SER A 176 -2.38 35.33 -53.27
C SER A 176 -3.79 35.62 -52.77
N GLY A 177 -3.94 36.31 -51.63
CA GLY A 177 -5.27 36.56 -51.07
C GLY A 177 -5.41 37.72 -50.08
N LEU A 178 -4.71 38.83 -50.30
CA LEU A 178 -4.93 40.07 -49.55
C LEU A 178 -6.28 40.69 -49.93
N ASN A 179 -7.28 40.60 -49.05
CA ASN A 179 -8.07 41.74 -48.56
C ASN A 179 -9.25 41.27 -47.69
N ILE A 180 -9.58 42.09 -46.68
CA ILE A 180 -10.77 42.03 -45.82
C ILE A 180 -10.57 41.19 -44.54
N ILE A 181 -9.93 41.81 -43.53
CA ILE A 181 -10.47 42.06 -42.18
C ILE A 181 -9.32 42.75 -41.41
N LYS A 182 -9.23 44.07 -41.56
CA LYS A 182 -8.50 44.96 -40.65
C LYS A 182 -9.55 45.82 -39.98
N GLU A 183 -10.04 45.38 -38.83
CA GLU A 183 -10.49 46.27 -37.76
C GLU A 183 -10.89 45.41 -36.54
N HIS A 184 -10.25 45.69 -35.41
CA HIS A 184 -10.49 45.11 -34.07
C HIS A 184 -9.64 43.89 -33.66
N SER A 185 -8.31 44.06 -33.61
CA SER A 185 -7.50 43.46 -32.53
C SER A 185 -6.23 44.29 -32.30
N ALA A 186 -6.41 45.53 -31.85
CA ALA A 186 -5.33 46.20 -31.14
C ALA A 186 -5.17 45.49 -29.79
N ASP A 187 -3.95 45.08 -29.47
CA ASP A 187 -3.50 44.51 -28.18
C ASP A 187 -3.32 42.99 -28.07
N LEU A 188 -2.93 42.32 -29.17
CA LEU A 188 -2.00 41.19 -29.06
C LEU A 188 -0.66 41.59 -29.66
N GLY A 189 0.33 41.76 -28.78
CA GLY A 189 1.71 42.00 -29.14
C GLY A 189 2.17 41.01 -30.20
N VAL A 190 2.51 41.56 -31.37
CA VAL A 190 3.22 40.90 -32.46
C VAL A 190 4.56 40.45 -31.89
N TYR A 191 4.61 39.22 -31.37
CA TYR A 191 5.86 38.50 -31.21
C TYR A 191 6.32 38.17 -32.62
N GLU A 192 7.11 39.07 -33.21
CA GLU A 192 7.82 38.83 -34.46
C GLU A 192 8.46 37.44 -34.42
N ASP A 193 8.10 36.62 -35.41
CA ASP A 193 8.62 35.31 -35.70
C ASP A 193 10.14 35.37 -35.96
N LYS A 194 10.93 35.45 -34.87
CA LYS A 194 12.39 35.26 -34.91
C LYS A 194 12.82 33.82 -35.15
N TRP A 195 11.88 32.90 -35.37
CA TRP A 195 12.15 31.49 -35.64
C TRP A 195 12.23 31.15 -37.14
N ALA A 196 11.98 32.11 -38.03
CA ALA A 196 11.91 31.90 -39.49
C ALA A 196 13.25 31.61 -40.20
N GLY A 197 14.32 31.28 -39.45
CA GLY A 197 15.63 30.96 -40.01
C GLY A 197 16.37 29.84 -39.29
N LEU A 198 15.74 29.15 -38.34
CA LEU A 198 16.40 28.00 -37.71
C LEU A 198 16.41 26.80 -38.65
N ASP A 199 17.62 26.31 -38.89
CA ASP A 199 17.89 25.05 -39.57
C ASP A 199 17.21 23.90 -38.80
N ILE A 200 16.05 23.46 -39.31
CA ILE A 200 15.19 22.45 -38.69
C ILE A 200 15.99 21.17 -38.43
N GLU A 201 16.91 20.81 -39.33
CA GLU A 201 17.71 19.60 -39.22
C GLU A 201 18.58 19.61 -37.97
N LYS A 202 19.28 20.71 -37.69
CA LYS A 202 20.11 20.87 -36.47
C LYS A 202 19.30 20.86 -35.18
N THR A 203 18.07 21.38 -35.21
CA THR A 203 17.20 21.34 -34.02
C THR A 203 16.78 19.91 -33.68
N VAL A 204 16.50 19.09 -34.70
CA VAL A 204 16.17 17.66 -34.53
C VAL A 204 17.37 16.87 -34.03
N GLU A 205 18.58 17.17 -34.52
CA GLU A 205 19.81 16.55 -34.01
C GLU A 205 20.07 16.88 -32.54
N LEU A 206 19.94 18.15 -32.15
CA LEU A 206 20.09 18.56 -30.75
C LEU A 206 19.06 17.87 -29.84
N GLU A 207 17.81 17.75 -30.30
CA GLU A 207 16.76 17.06 -29.55
C GLU A 207 17.12 15.59 -29.31
N LYS A 208 17.58 14.87 -30.35
CA LYS A 208 18.06 13.47 -30.22
C LYS A 208 19.23 13.33 -29.25
N VAL A 209 20.18 14.27 -29.27
CA VAL A 209 21.32 14.25 -28.34
C VAL A 209 20.85 14.47 -26.90
N ILE A 210 19.95 15.43 -26.67
CA ILE A 210 19.37 15.70 -25.36
C ILE A 210 18.59 14.47 -24.85
N GLU A 211 17.78 13.86 -25.71
CA GLU A 211 17.04 12.64 -25.38
C GLU A 211 17.99 11.51 -24.97
N GLY A 212 19.04 11.25 -25.74
CA GLY A 212 20.06 10.25 -25.41
C GLY A 212 20.75 10.50 -24.06
N ILE A 213 21.08 11.76 -23.74
CA ILE A 213 21.67 12.13 -22.43
C ILE A 213 20.70 11.83 -21.28
N ILE A 214 19.40 12.12 -21.46
CA ILE A 214 18.38 11.88 -20.46
C ILE A 214 18.17 10.38 -20.23
N GLU A 215 18.05 9.61 -21.31
CA GLU A 215 17.89 8.15 -21.24
C GLU A 215 19.09 7.48 -20.58
N GLU A 216 20.31 7.84 -20.97
CA GLU A 216 21.53 7.25 -20.41
C GLU A 216 21.67 7.58 -18.92
N SER A 217 21.43 8.83 -18.53
CA SER A 217 21.45 9.23 -17.12
C SER A 217 20.39 8.49 -16.29
N PHE A 218 19.21 8.24 -16.86
CA PHE A 218 18.16 7.48 -16.17
C PHE A 218 18.53 5.99 -16.02
N ARG A 219 19.13 5.40 -17.06
CA ARG A 219 19.63 4.03 -17.06
C ARG A 219 20.69 3.83 -15.98
N GLU A 220 21.73 4.67 -15.99
CA GLU A 220 22.85 4.63 -15.04
C GLU A 220 22.35 4.82 -13.60
N LYS A 221 21.43 5.78 -13.37
CA LYS A 221 20.80 5.99 -12.06
C LYS A 221 20.05 4.74 -11.58
N THR A 222 19.27 4.13 -12.45
CA THR A 222 18.49 2.93 -12.09
C THR A 222 19.40 1.76 -11.74
N GLU A 223 20.42 1.53 -12.55
CA GLU A 223 21.41 0.47 -12.34
C GLU A 223 22.15 0.66 -11.01
N LYS A 224 22.73 1.85 -10.77
CA LYS A 224 23.51 2.13 -9.56
C LYS A 224 22.68 2.05 -8.28
N VAL A 225 21.46 2.59 -8.30
CA VAL A 225 20.55 2.50 -7.15
C VAL A 225 20.17 1.04 -6.86
N SER A 226 19.97 0.22 -7.91
CA SER A 226 19.67 -1.20 -7.74
C SER A 226 20.84 -1.98 -7.15
N GLU A 227 22.08 -1.70 -7.60
CA GLU A 227 23.31 -2.29 -7.10
C GLU A 227 23.49 -2.01 -5.60
N ILE A 228 23.29 -0.75 -5.18
CA ILE A 228 23.37 -0.33 -3.78
C ILE A 228 22.31 -1.05 -2.94
N LYS A 229 21.05 -1.07 -3.40
CA LYS A 229 19.97 -1.75 -2.66
C LYS A 229 20.26 -3.23 -2.46
N VAL A 230 20.66 -3.96 -3.50
CA VAL A 230 20.97 -5.39 -3.41
C VAL A 230 22.10 -5.64 -2.41
N LYS A 231 23.16 -4.82 -2.45
CA LYS A 231 24.29 -4.90 -1.51
C LYS A 231 23.84 -4.75 -0.05
N TYR A 232 23.03 -3.74 0.25
CA TYR A 232 22.58 -3.47 1.62
C TYR A 232 21.44 -4.40 2.09
N GLU A 233 20.52 -4.79 1.23
CA GLU A 233 19.49 -5.79 1.54
C GLU A 233 20.12 -7.14 1.90
N THR A 234 21.19 -7.53 1.20
CA THR A 234 21.96 -8.74 1.55
C THR A 234 22.51 -8.65 2.97
N GLN A 235 23.13 -7.52 3.34
CA GLN A 235 23.62 -7.30 4.71
C GLN A 235 22.49 -7.29 5.75
N ILE A 236 21.35 -6.63 5.46
CA ILE A 236 20.20 -6.60 6.36
C ILE A 236 19.66 -8.02 6.60
N ASN A 237 19.57 -8.83 5.55
CA ASN A 237 19.08 -10.21 5.64
C ASN A 237 19.99 -11.11 6.48
N GLU A 238 21.31 -10.89 6.44
CA GLU A 238 22.24 -11.57 7.35
C GLU A 238 21.91 -11.27 8.83
N PHE A 239 21.56 -10.02 9.16
CA PHE A 239 21.23 -9.64 10.54
C PHE A 239 19.79 -9.94 10.99
N ALA A 240 18.87 -10.17 10.05
CA ALA A 240 17.44 -10.32 10.33
C ALA A 240 17.09 -11.54 11.23
N GLY A 241 18.00 -12.51 11.38
CA GLY A 241 17.80 -13.71 12.21
C GLY A 241 18.25 -13.60 13.67
N TYR A 242 19.03 -12.59 14.04
CA TYR A 242 19.72 -12.55 15.35
C TYR A 242 18.92 -11.87 16.48
N GLY A 243 17.63 -11.65 16.26
CA GLY A 243 16.71 -11.14 17.28
C GLY A 243 16.81 -9.63 17.55
N LYS A 244 16.13 -9.18 18.60
CA LYS A 244 15.89 -7.75 18.88
C LYS A 244 17.17 -6.93 19.11
N MET A 245 18.27 -7.56 19.50
CA MET A 245 19.54 -6.89 19.77
C MET A 245 20.13 -6.21 18.53
N TYR A 246 19.86 -6.74 17.33
CA TYR A 246 20.45 -6.22 16.08
C TYR A 246 19.59 -5.16 15.38
N THR A 247 18.48 -4.75 15.99
CA THR A 247 17.58 -3.73 15.42
C THR A 247 18.26 -2.39 15.19
N SER A 248 19.16 -1.97 16.10
CA SER A 248 19.94 -0.74 15.94
C SER A 248 20.87 -0.83 14.74
N ILE A 249 21.59 -1.95 14.60
CA ILE A 249 22.51 -2.18 13.48
C ILE A 249 21.75 -2.21 12.14
N ILE A 250 20.61 -2.90 12.08
CA ILE A 250 19.77 -2.92 10.87
C ILE A 250 19.32 -1.49 10.48
N ASN A 251 18.98 -0.65 11.46
CA ASN A 251 18.62 0.74 11.17
C ASN A 251 19.83 1.55 10.68
N ASP A 252 21.01 1.38 11.27
CA ASP A 252 22.23 2.05 10.83
C ASP A 252 22.60 1.65 9.38
N ILE A 253 22.44 0.37 9.04
CA ILE A 253 22.67 -0.15 7.68
C ILE A 253 21.67 0.47 6.69
N LYS A 254 20.39 0.60 7.07
CA LYS A 254 19.37 1.27 6.24
C LYS A 254 19.66 2.76 6.03
N ASN A 255 20.11 3.45 7.06
CA ASN A 255 20.48 4.86 6.95
C ASN A 255 21.66 5.05 5.99
N LYS A 256 22.71 4.23 6.13
CA LYS A 256 23.87 4.25 5.21
C LYS A 256 23.48 3.94 3.76
N MET A 257 22.58 2.98 3.56
CA MET A 257 22.05 2.68 2.23
C MET A 257 21.38 3.91 1.61
N GLN A 258 20.57 4.63 2.39
CA GLN A 258 19.90 5.84 1.89
C GLN A 258 20.88 6.98 1.62
N GLU A 259 21.87 7.20 2.50
CA GLU A 259 22.93 8.18 2.30
C GLU A 259 23.73 7.92 1.01
N GLU A 260 24.15 6.67 0.77
CA GLU A 260 24.89 6.27 -0.44
C GLU A 260 24.03 6.44 -1.71
N ILE A 261 22.73 6.13 -1.64
CA ILE A 261 21.78 6.39 -2.74
C ILE A 261 21.68 7.88 -3.02
N ASP A 262 21.52 8.72 -1.99
CA ASP A 262 21.34 10.15 -2.15
C ASP A 262 22.59 10.81 -2.75
N GLU A 263 23.78 10.40 -2.31
CA GLU A 263 25.06 10.87 -2.86
C GLU A 263 25.20 10.53 -4.35
N VAL A 264 24.94 9.26 -4.72
CA VAL A 264 25.01 8.79 -6.12
C VAL A 264 24.00 9.50 -7.00
N VAL A 265 22.78 9.73 -6.51
CA VAL A 265 21.75 10.46 -7.27
C VAL A 265 22.16 11.90 -7.50
N GLN A 266 22.72 12.58 -6.51
CA GLN A 266 23.20 13.96 -6.66
C GLN A 266 24.35 14.06 -7.67
N ASP A 267 25.32 13.14 -7.62
CA ASP A 267 26.44 13.12 -8.56
C ASP A 267 25.96 12.89 -10.01
N LEU A 268 25.07 11.91 -10.23
CA LEU A 268 24.50 11.65 -11.55
C LEU A 268 23.68 12.82 -12.08
N GLU A 269 22.93 13.51 -11.22
CA GLU A 269 22.21 14.72 -11.61
C GLU A 269 23.13 15.86 -12.02
N LEU A 270 24.26 16.02 -11.33
CA LEU A 270 25.28 17.02 -11.67
C LEU A 270 25.91 16.69 -13.02
N ARG A 271 26.33 15.43 -13.25
CA ARG A 271 26.87 14.98 -14.54
C ARG A 271 25.88 15.21 -15.68
N ARG A 272 24.60 14.86 -15.48
CA ARG A 272 23.52 15.12 -16.45
C ARG A 272 23.39 16.61 -16.77
N LYS A 273 23.40 17.49 -15.76
CA LYS A 273 23.31 18.94 -15.96
C LYS A 273 24.48 19.48 -16.78
N ILE A 274 25.70 19.01 -16.50
CA ILE A 274 26.91 19.37 -17.26
C ILE A 274 26.78 18.91 -18.71
N ALA A 275 26.45 17.63 -18.94
CA ALA A 275 26.27 17.09 -20.29
C ALA A 275 25.21 17.84 -21.11
N LEU A 276 24.08 18.20 -20.48
CA LEU A 276 23.03 19.00 -21.13
C LEU A 276 23.50 20.43 -21.44
N ALA A 277 24.32 21.04 -20.57
CA ALA A 277 24.88 22.37 -20.82
C ALA A 277 25.88 22.33 -21.98
N ASP A 278 26.74 21.31 -22.02
CA ASP A 278 27.73 21.11 -23.07
C ASP A 278 27.06 20.85 -24.43
N ALA A 279 26.04 19.98 -24.47
CA ALA A 279 25.26 19.74 -25.68
C ALA A 279 24.61 21.04 -26.19
N LYS A 280 24.01 21.84 -25.29
CA LYS A 280 23.43 23.13 -25.68
C LYS A 280 24.49 24.13 -26.16
N ALA A 281 25.66 24.16 -25.52
CA ALA A 281 26.74 25.07 -25.90
C ALA A 281 27.30 24.74 -27.29
N GLN A 282 27.48 23.46 -27.60
CA GLN A 282 27.94 23.01 -28.93
C GLN A 282 27.01 23.47 -30.05
N TYR A 283 25.69 23.39 -29.85
CA TYR A 283 24.71 23.77 -30.86
C TYR A 283 24.39 25.27 -30.89
N LYS A 284 24.65 26.00 -29.79
CA LYS A 284 24.52 27.47 -29.75
C LYS A 284 25.57 28.17 -30.62
N VAL A 285 26.70 27.52 -30.93
CA VAL A 285 27.71 28.06 -31.86
C VAL A 285 27.19 28.09 -33.31
N PHE A 286 26.16 27.31 -33.63
CA PHE A 286 25.60 27.17 -34.98
C PHE A 286 24.29 27.94 -35.19
N LEU A 287 23.79 28.63 -34.16
CA LEU A 287 22.60 29.49 -34.16
C LEU A 287 23.00 30.96 -34.08
#